data_AF-A0A382T242-F1
#
_entry.id   AF-A0A382T242-F1
#
_cell.length_a   1.000
_cell.length_b   1.000
_cell.length_c   1.000
_cell.angle_alpha   90.00
_cell.angle_beta   90.00
_cell.angle_gamma   90.00
#
_symmetry.space_group_name_H-M   'P 1'
#
loop_
_entity.id
_entity.type
_entity.pdbx_description
1 polymer ?
#
loop_
_entity_poly.entity_id
_entity_poly.type
_entity_poly.pdbx_seq_one_letter_code
_entity_poly.pdbx_strand_id
1 'polypeptide(L)'
;MVAKANMKEASMDRLVSLCKRRGFIFQTNEIYGGLQGLYDYGPLGVELKNNLKQAWWNSIVFERDDVEGLDAAILTNPMVLRYSGHEDTFTDPLVDCKSCNSRWKEGNKKLDKCPSCGS
;
A
#
# COMPACT_ATOMS: atom_id res chain seq x y z
N MET A 1 -2.81 16.09 -38.08
CA MET A 1 -1.56 15.62 -37.46
C MET A 1 -1.72 15.66 -35.95
N VAL A 2 -2.09 14.54 -35.32
CA VAL A 2 -2.12 14.45 -33.85
C VAL A 2 -0.69 14.19 -33.40
N ALA A 3 -0.12 15.13 -32.65
CA ALA A 3 1.20 14.97 -32.06
C ALA A 3 1.20 13.70 -31.21
N LYS A 4 1.99 12.70 -31.60
CA LYS A 4 2.29 11.54 -30.75
C LYS A 4 2.99 12.09 -29.50
N ALA A 5 2.31 12.07 -28.38
CA ALA A 5 2.93 12.34 -27.09
C ALA A 5 4.07 11.31 -26.91
N ASN A 6 5.31 11.80 -26.84
CA ASN A 6 6.46 10.99 -26.48
C ASN A 6 6.28 10.54 -25.02
N MET A 7 5.68 9.36 -24.84
CA MET A 7 5.55 8.71 -23.55
C MET A 7 6.94 8.24 -23.11
N LYS A 8 7.74 9.13 -22.51
CA LYS A 8 8.90 8.68 -21.71
C LYS A 8 8.34 7.76 -20.63
N GLU A 9 8.88 6.55 -20.50
CA GLU A 9 8.57 5.67 -19.37
C GLU A 9 8.58 6.48 -18.07
N ALA A 10 7.45 6.47 -17.37
CA ALA A 10 7.34 7.15 -16.10
C ALA A 10 8.14 6.35 -15.08
N SER A 11 9.30 6.83 -14.68
CA SER A 11 10.03 6.24 -13.55
C SER A 11 9.18 6.39 -12.28
N MET A 12 9.31 5.44 -11.35
CA MET A 12 8.59 5.49 -10.08
C MET A 12 8.83 6.81 -9.33
N ASP A 13 10.07 7.31 -9.34
CA ASP A 13 10.41 8.59 -8.71
C ASP A 13 9.65 9.77 -9.33
N ARG A 14 9.37 9.74 -10.64
CA ARG A 14 8.58 10.78 -11.31
C ARG A 14 7.12 10.72 -10.88
N LEU A 15 6.55 9.52 -10.74
CA LEU A 15 5.18 9.34 -10.25
C LEU A 15 5.04 9.81 -8.80
N VAL A 16 5.95 9.37 -7.91
CA VAL A 16 5.98 9.80 -6.50
C VAL A 16 6.10 11.32 -6.41
N SER A 17 7.02 11.92 -7.18
CA SER A 17 7.21 13.37 -7.22
C SER A 17 5.97 14.11 -7.73
N LEU A 18 5.25 13.57 -8.72
CA LEU A 18 4.00 14.14 -9.22
C LEU A 18 2.91 14.07 -8.15
N CYS A 19 2.73 12.90 -7.52
CA CYS A 19 1.72 12.68 -6.50
C CYS A 19 1.87 13.67 -5.34
N LYS A 20 3.10 13.85 -4.85
CA LYS A 20 3.40 14.82 -3.80
C LYS A 20 3.16 16.26 -4.26
N ARG A 21 3.67 16.65 -5.43
CA ARG A 21 3.55 18.04 -5.94
C ARG A 21 2.12 18.46 -6.28
N ARG A 22 1.27 17.51 -6.67
CA ARG A 22 -0.10 17.80 -7.13
C ARG A 22 -1.17 17.47 -6.09
N GLY A 23 -0.79 17.01 -4.91
CA GLY A 23 -1.75 16.72 -3.84
C GLY A 23 -2.57 15.45 -4.07
N PHE A 24 -1.94 14.40 -4.58
CA PHE A 24 -2.55 13.06 -4.62
C PHE A 24 -2.23 12.26 -3.37
N ILE A 25 -0.94 12.06 -3.05
CA ILE A 25 -0.49 11.20 -1.95
C ILE A 25 0.66 11.88 -1.22
N PHE A 26 0.62 11.84 0.12
CA PHE A 26 1.64 12.35 1.02
C PHE A 26 2.10 11.27 1.99
N GLN A 27 3.33 11.41 2.49
CA GLN A 27 3.82 10.57 3.57
C GLN A 27 3.09 10.94 4.87
N THR A 28 2.44 9.98 5.53
CA THR A 28 1.76 10.26 6.80
C THR A 28 2.76 10.73 7.84
N ASN A 29 2.40 11.78 8.60
CA ASN A 29 3.23 12.41 9.64
C ASN A 29 4.57 12.96 9.12
N GLU A 30 4.65 13.40 7.86
CA GLU A 30 5.89 13.85 7.22
C GLU A 30 6.67 14.88 8.05
N ILE A 31 5.99 15.87 8.65
CA ILE A 31 6.62 16.93 9.45
C ILE A 31 7.25 16.42 10.75
N TYR A 32 6.93 15.19 11.17
CA TYR A 32 7.49 14.53 12.36
C TYR A 32 8.45 13.38 12.00
N GLY A 33 8.94 13.35 10.76
CA GLY A 33 9.86 12.30 10.27
C GLY A 33 9.19 11.17 9.48
N GLY A 34 7.86 11.20 9.36
CA GLY A 34 7.09 10.23 8.61
C GLY A 34 6.92 8.89 9.32
N LEU A 35 5.85 8.16 8.97
CA LEU A 35 5.64 6.78 9.41
C LEU A 35 5.63 5.83 8.21
N GLN A 36 6.73 5.10 8.02
CA GLN A 36 6.91 4.22 6.86
C GLN A 36 5.75 3.23 6.72
N GLY A 37 5.23 3.11 5.49
CA GLY A 37 4.11 2.21 5.18
C GLY A 37 2.73 2.86 5.31
N LEU A 38 2.63 4.06 5.88
CA LEU A 38 1.37 4.83 5.96
C LEU A 38 1.43 6.08 5.07
N TYR A 39 0.31 6.37 4.41
CA TYR A 39 0.18 7.48 3.48
C TYR A 39 -1.18 8.16 3.59
N ASP A 40 -1.19 9.48 3.38
CA ASP A 40 -2.39 10.32 3.40
C ASP A 40 -2.79 10.69 1.97
N TYR A 41 -4.08 10.61 1.66
CA TYR A 41 -4.62 11.06 0.38
C TYR A 41 -4.90 12.56 0.42
N GLY A 42 -4.28 13.31 -0.49
CA GLY A 42 -4.54 14.73 -0.68
C GLY A 42 -5.83 15.01 -1.46
N PRO A 43 -6.15 16.29 -1.76
CA PRO A 43 -7.40 16.66 -2.40
C PRO A 43 -7.66 15.96 -3.74
N LEU A 44 -6.68 15.89 -4.65
CA LEU A 44 -6.88 15.19 -5.92
C LEU A 44 -6.86 13.66 -5.75
N GLY A 45 -6.15 13.18 -4.73
CA GLY A 45 -6.07 11.76 -4.41
C GLY A 45 -7.38 11.20 -3.88
N VAL A 46 -8.07 11.95 -3.00
CA VAL A 46 -9.35 11.51 -2.44
C VAL A 46 -10.44 11.48 -3.51
N GLU A 47 -10.48 12.47 -4.42
CA GLU A 47 -11.42 12.47 -5.55
C GLU A 47 -11.18 11.28 -6.48
N LEU A 48 -9.92 11.03 -6.88
CA LEU A 48 -9.59 9.87 -7.71
C LEU A 48 -9.95 8.55 -7.03
N LYS A 49 -9.61 8.40 -5.75
CA LYS A 49 -9.92 7.21 -4.96
C LYS A 49 -11.43 6.98 -4.87
N ASN A 50 -12.21 8.03 -4.61
CA ASN A 50 -13.66 7.94 -4.48
C ASN A 50 -14.32 7.59 -5.82
N ASN A 51 -13.89 8.23 -6.91
CA ASN A 51 -14.38 7.92 -8.25
C ASN A 51 -14.12 6.46 -8.63
N LEU A 52 -12.93 5.95 -8.31
CA LEU A 52 -12.60 4.54 -8.57
C LEU A 52 -13.46 3.59 -7.72
N LYS A 53 -13.64 3.89 -6.43
CA LYS A 53 -14.51 3.10 -5.54
C LYS A 53 -15.96 3.05 -6.04
N GLN A 54 -16.50 4.20 -6.47
CA GLN A 54 -17.86 4.29 -7.01
C GLN A 54 -18.01 3.51 -8.31
N ALA A 55 -17.06 3.64 -9.23
CA ALA A 55 -17.07 2.89 -10.48
C ALA A 55 -17.04 1.38 -10.24
N TRP A 56 -16.22 0.92 -9.29
CA TRP A 56 -16.15 -0.49 -8.90
C TRP A 56 -17.44 -0.96 -8.22
N TRP A 57 -18.01 -0.16 -7.32
CA TRP A 57 -19.25 -0.51 -6.63
C TRP A 57 -20.41 -0.65 -7.61
N ASN A 58 -20.52 0.28 -8.57
CA ASN A 58 -21.55 0.21 -9.60
C ASN A 58 -21.41 -1.07 -10.43
N SER A 59 -20.20 -1.39 -10.91
CA SER A 59 -20.01 -2.55 -11.80
C SER A 59 -20.12 -3.91 -11.10
N ILE A 60 -19.80 -3.98 -9.81
CA ILE A 60 -19.80 -5.24 -9.06
C ILE A 60 -21.11 -5.45 -8.29
N VAL A 61 -21.71 -4.41 -7.72
CA VAL A 61 -22.89 -4.53 -6.86
C VAL A 61 -24.18 -4.16 -7.58
N PHE A 62 -24.19 -3.10 -8.39
CA PHE A 62 -25.44 -2.66 -9.04
C PHE A 62 -25.71 -3.32 -10.39
N GLU A 63 -24.66 -3.61 -11.17
CA GLU A 63 -24.79 -4.22 -12.50
C GLU A 63 -24.90 -5.75 -12.46
N ARG A 64 -24.76 -6.37 -11.28
CA ARG A 64 -24.81 -7.83 -11.08
C ARG A 64 -25.97 -8.21 -10.17
N ASP A 65 -26.62 -9.32 -10.48
CA ASP A 65 -27.76 -9.84 -9.71
C ASP A 65 -27.34 -10.81 -8.59
N ASP A 66 -26.03 -10.99 -8.35
CA ASP A 66 -25.48 -12.04 -7.48
C ASP A 66 -24.47 -11.54 -6.42
N VAL A 67 -24.44 -10.24 -6.15
CA VAL A 67 -23.53 -9.63 -5.16
C VAL A 67 -24.29 -8.67 -4.25
N GLU A 68 -24.09 -8.82 -2.94
CA GLU A 68 -24.69 -7.96 -1.91
C GLU A 68 -23.64 -7.03 -1.28
N GLY A 69 -24.02 -5.76 -1.07
CA GLY A 69 -23.17 -4.78 -0.40
C GLY A 69 -23.15 -4.97 1.12
N LEU A 70 -21.97 -4.84 1.74
CA LEU A 70 -21.79 -4.96 3.19
C LEU A 70 -20.77 -3.95 3.71
N ASP A 71 -21.01 -3.39 4.90
CA ASP A 71 -20.05 -2.58 5.66
C ASP A 71 -19.92 -3.13 7.09
N ALA A 72 -18.70 -3.43 7.52
CA ALA A 72 -18.41 -4.14 8.76
C ALA A 72 -17.39 -3.39 9.62
N ALA A 73 -17.43 -3.63 10.94
CA ALA A 73 -16.51 -2.99 11.87
C ALA A 73 -15.06 -3.47 11.70
N ILE A 74 -14.09 -2.57 11.86
CA ILE A 74 -12.66 -2.89 11.77
C ILE A 74 -12.18 -3.68 13.00
N LEU A 75 -12.63 -3.28 14.20
CA LEU A 75 -12.28 -3.99 15.43
C LEU A 75 -12.92 -5.38 15.44
N THR A 76 -12.07 -6.40 15.37
CA THR A 76 -12.49 -7.79 15.16
C THR A 76 -12.24 -8.62 16.42
N ASN A 77 -13.20 -9.46 16.82
CA ASN A 77 -13.03 -10.37 17.95
C ASN A 77 -11.89 -11.38 17.67
N PRO A 78 -10.94 -11.60 18.59
CA PRO A 78 -9.82 -12.52 18.38
C PRO A 78 -10.23 -13.94 17.96
N MET A 79 -11.37 -14.44 18.43
CA MET A 79 -11.87 -15.77 18.05
C MET A 79 -12.15 -15.90 16.55
N VAL A 80 -12.55 -14.81 15.88
CA VAL A 80 -12.75 -14.80 14.41
C VAL A 80 -11.41 -14.95 13.69
N LEU A 81 -10.37 -14.26 14.17
CA LEU A 81 -9.02 -14.32 13.59
C LEU A 81 -8.37 -15.70 13.83
N ARG A 82 -8.67 -16.32 14.97
CA ARG A 82 -8.26 -17.69 15.28
C ARG A 82 -8.89 -18.70 14.33
N TYR A 83 -10.22 -18.74 14.27
CA TYR A 83 -10.93 -19.74 13.47
C TYR A 83 -10.81 -19.54 11.96
N SER A 84 -10.50 -18.32 11.49
CA SER A 84 -10.13 -18.07 10.09
C SER A 84 -8.67 -18.45 9.76
N GLY A 85 -7.88 -18.85 10.76
CA GLY A 85 -6.47 -19.23 10.61
C GLY A 85 -5.47 -18.08 10.53
N HIS A 86 -5.92 -16.82 10.63
CA HIS A 86 -5.04 -15.66 10.58
C HIS A 86 -4.03 -15.64 11.73
N GLU A 87 -4.45 -16.07 12.94
CA GLU A 87 -3.58 -16.15 14.12
C GLU A 87 -2.36 -17.05 13.88
N ASP A 88 -2.53 -18.17 13.17
CA ASP A 88 -1.48 -19.17 12.96
C ASP A 88 -0.65 -18.91 11.70
N THR A 89 -1.20 -18.23 10.69
CA THR A 89 -0.63 -18.22 9.32
C THR A 89 -0.32 -16.85 8.75
N PHE A 90 -0.91 -15.77 9.27
CA PHE A 90 -0.71 -14.43 8.71
C PHE A 90 0.61 -13.81 9.22
N THR A 91 1.72 -14.44 8.85
CA THR A 91 3.08 -14.04 9.22
C THR A 91 3.99 -14.12 8.01
N ASP A 92 5.00 -13.25 7.98
CA ASP A 92 6.07 -13.31 7.00
C ASP A 92 7.39 -13.71 7.69
N PRO A 93 8.24 -14.51 7.04
CA PRO A 93 9.56 -14.80 7.57
C PRO A 93 10.44 -13.55 7.60
N LEU A 94 11.13 -13.36 8.73
CA LEU A 94 11.97 -12.19 9.01
C LEU A 94 13.38 -12.64 9.36
N VAL A 95 14.38 -11.90 8.88
CA VAL A 95 15.81 -12.11 9.15
C VAL A 95 16.35 -10.91 9.93
N ASP A 96 17.04 -11.20 11.02
CA ASP A 96 17.63 -10.20 11.92
C ASP A 96 19.16 -10.15 11.78
N CYS A 97 19.70 -8.94 11.64
CA CYS A 97 21.14 -8.71 11.74
C CYS A 97 21.55 -8.63 13.21
N LYS A 98 22.35 -9.58 13.70
CA LYS A 98 22.83 -9.58 15.10
C LYS A 98 23.77 -8.41 15.45
N SER A 99 24.39 -7.77 14.45
CA SER A 99 25.35 -6.69 14.67
C SER A 99 24.68 -5.34 14.87
N CYS A 100 23.61 -5.04 14.12
CA CYS A 100 22.92 -3.74 14.16
C CYS A 100 21.44 -3.84 14.53
N ASN A 101 20.92 -5.04 14.81
CA ASN A 101 19.53 -5.32 15.16
C ASN A 101 18.50 -4.86 14.11
N SER A 102 18.92 -4.64 12.86
CA SER A 102 17.99 -4.37 11.75
C SER A 102 17.29 -5.65 11.30
N ARG A 103 16.01 -5.51 10.92
CA ARG A 103 15.13 -6.62 10.51
C ARG A 103 14.68 -6.46 9.07
N TRP A 104 14.65 -7.56 8.33
CA TRP A 104 14.28 -7.60 6.91
C TRP A 104 13.35 -8.77 6.61
N LYS A 105 12.42 -8.61 5.67
CA LYS A 105 11.61 -9.72 5.16
C LYS A 105 12.45 -10.66 4.30
N GLU A 106 12.39 -11.96 4.60
CA GLU A 106 13.09 -13.01 3.87
C GLU A 106 12.53 -13.06 2.44
N GLY A 107 13.36 -12.76 1.44
CA GLY A 107 12.97 -12.70 0.01
C GLY A 107 13.06 -11.32 -0.64
N ASN A 108 13.21 -10.22 0.12
CA ASN A 108 13.35 -8.90 -0.49
C ASN A 108 14.67 -8.73 -1.28
N LYS A 109 15.74 -9.44 -0.92
CA LYS A 109 17.03 -9.54 -1.65
C LYS A 109 17.75 -10.85 -1.27
N LYS A 110 18.69 -11.33 -2.09
CA LYS A 110 19.72 -12.29 -1.63
C LYS A 110 20.60 -11.55 -0.63
N LEU A 111 20.34 -11.76 0.66
CA LEU A 111 21.04 -11.07 1.74
C LEU A 111 22.32 -11.85 2.07
N ASP A 112 23.32 -11.78 1.17
CA ASP A 112 24.66 -12.31 1.48
C ASP A 112 25.35 -11.45 2.56
N LYS A 113 24.90 -10.20 2.72
CA LYS A 113 25.32 -9.22 3.73
C LYS A 113 24.14 -8.38 4.20
N CYS A 114 24.23 -7.87 5.43
CA CYS A 114 23.26 -6.95 5.99
C CYS A 114 23.19 -5.64 5.18
N PRO A 115 22.02 -5.21 4.66
CA PRO A 115 21.89 -3.97 3.89
C PRO A 115 22.14 -2.71 4.69
N SER A 116 22.00 -2.78 6.02
CA SER A 116 22.16 -1.62 6.91
C SER A 116 23.61 -1.40 7.32
N CYS A 117 24.38 -2.45 7.63
CA CYS A 117 25.74 -2.32 8.16
C CYS A 117 26.82 -3.11 7.40
N GLY A 118 26.44 -3.90 6.41
CA GLY A 118 27.37 -4.63 5.53
C GLY A 118 28.01 -5.87 6.15
N SER A 119 27.65 -6.24 7.39
CA SER A 119 28.08 -7.48 8.06
C SER A 119 27.57 -8.73 7.35
#